data_AF-K1T274-F1
#
_entry.id   AF-K1T274-F1
#
_cell.length_a   1.000
_cell.length_b   1.000
_cell.length_c   1.000
_cell.angle_alpha   90.00
_cell.angle_beta   90.00
_cell.angle_gamma   90.00
#
_symmetry.space_group_name_H-M   'P 1'
#
loop_
_entity.id
_entity.type
_entity.pdbx_description
1 polymer ?
#
loop_
_entity_poly.entity_id
_entity_poly.type
_entity_poly.pdbx_seq_one_letter_code
_entity_poly.pdbx_strand_id
1 'polypeptide(L)'
;TIRSKDDVPLKSAPLIFLSTVLTHLTGGSAGREGAAIQFGGSIGNQLGRIFHLDEFDHHVMVMCGMSAAFAAVFGTPMAAAVFAMEVVSVGVMYYAALLPCVIASIIAAKFAAGIGIHPEVFHVTVIPELTAVTGAKMAVIAAGCGAVSILFCIALKLASTLYTKYLKNPYVRVVVAALIVMGITFILQTDDYMGAGNQLIAKAIETGRARPLDFVWKIILTAITMRAGFRGGEIVPAFCVGASF
;
A
#
# COMPACT_ATOMS: atom_id res chain seq x y z
N THR A 1 -4.33 -16.22 2.23
CA THR A 1 -4.92 -15.93 0.91
C THR A 1 -6.16 -16.79 0.76
N ILE A 2 -7.12 -16.47 -0.10
CA ILE A 2 -8.34 -17.29 -0.28
C ILE A 2 -8.05 -18.80 -0.53
N ARG A 3 -6.82 -19.15 -0.96
CA ARG A 3 -6.35 -20.54 -1.11
C ARG A 3 -5.81 -21.20 0.17
N SER A 4 -5.46 -20.44 1.21
CA SER A 4 -5.14 -20.99 2.52
C SER A 4 -6.44 -21.02 3.33
N LYS A 5 -6.96 -22.21 3.66
CA LYS A 5 -8.03 -22.43 4.65
C LYS A 5 -7.66 -21.95 6.08
N ASP A 6 -6.73 -21.02 6.20
CA ASP A 6 -6.29 -20.44 7.44
C ASP A 6 -7.23 -19.29 7.77
N ASP A 7 -8.06 -19.52 8.79
CA ASP A 7 -8.87 -18.49 9.43
C ASP A 7 -7.99 -17.27 9.73
N VAL A 8 -8.31 -16.12 9.13
CA VAL A 8 -7.69 -14.84 9.53
C VAL A 8 -8.21 -14.55 10.94
N PRO A 9 -7.39 -14.68 11.99
CA PRO A 9 -7.92 -14.63 13.36
C PRO A 9 -8.45 -13.23 13.64
N LEU A 10 -9.58 -13.12 14.34
CA LEU A 10 -10.15 -11.84 14.80
C LEU A 10 -9.12 -10.94 15.51
N LYS A 11 -8.13 -11.55 16.18
CA LYS A 11 -7.05 -10.86 16.87
C LYS A 11 -6.06 -10.17 15.93
N SER A 12 -5.98 -10.58 14.67
CA SER A 12 -5.05 -10.02 13.68
C SER A 12 -5.39 -8.57 13.32
N ALA A 13 -6.67 -8.23 13.22
CA ALA A 13 -7.14 -6.88 12.88
C ALA A 13 -6.65 -5.80 13.87
N PRO A 14 -6.90 -5.87 15.19
CA PRO A 14 -6.39 -4.88 16.14
C PRO A 14 -4.86 -4.91 16.29
N LEU A 15 -4.24 -6.09 16.16
CA LEU A 15 -2.78 -6.21 16.20
C LEU A 15 -2.12 -5.53 15.00
N ILE A 16 -2.65 -5.70 13.79
CA ILE A 16 -2.18 -5.05 12.58
C ILE A 16 -2.32 -3.53 12.72
N PHE A 17 -3.47 -3.05 13.21
CA PHE A 17 -3.67 -1.62 13.44
C PHE A 17 -2.63 -1.06 14.41
N LEU A 18 -2.50 -1.64 15.61
CA LEU A 18 -1.58 -1.15 16.63
C LEU A 18 -0.11 -1.21 16.17
N SER A 19 0.28 -2.31 15.53
CA SER A 19 1.65 -2.46 15.02
C SER A 19 1.96 -1.50 13.88
N THR A 20 1.01 -1.20 12.98
CA THR A 20 1.19 -0.18 11.95
C THR A 20 1.27 1.23 12.54
N VAL A 21 0.45 1.55 13.54
CA VAL A 21 0.56 2.82 14.28
C VAL A 21 1.95 2.95 14.89
N LEU A 22 2.45 1.91 15.57
CA LEU A 22 3.81 1.91 16.14
C LEU A 22 4.89 2.10 15.07
N THR A 23 4.80 1.40 13.93
CA THR A 23 5.75 1.57 12.81
C THR A 23 5.84 3.03 12.40
N HIS A 24 4.70 3.69 12.17
CA HIS A 24 4.65 5.09 11.76
C HIS A 24 5.12 6.05 12.85
N LEU A 25 4.74 5.84 14.11
CA LEU A 25 5.19 6.68 15.24
C LEU A 25 6.70 6.61 15.44
N THR A 26 7.30 5.44 15.20
CA THR A 26 8.76 5.26 15.25
C THR A 26 9.48 5.66 13.96
N GLY A 27 8.75 6.17 12.97
CA GLY A 27 9.35 6.68 11.74
C GLY A 27 9.74 5.63 10.70
N GLY A 28 9.23 4.39 10.82
CA GLY A 28 9.46 3.35 9.82
C GLY A 28 8.90 3.74 8.45
N SER A 29 9.66 3.47 7.39
CA SER A 29 9.19 3.67 6.01
C SER A 29 8.24 2.55 5.61
N ALA A 30 6.95 2.75 5.88
CA ALA A 30 5.87 1.84 5.51
C ALA A 30 4.60 2.64 5.24
N GLY A 31 3.70 2.09 4.44
CA GLY A 31 2.34 2.61 4.25
C GLY A 31 1.37 2.10 5.30
N ARG A 32 0.20 2.73 5.39
CA ARG A 32 -0.90 2.34 6.30
C ARG A 32 -1.98 1.49 5.60
N GLU A 33 -1.88 1.33 4.29
CA GLU A 33 -3.02 0.96 3.45
C GLU A 33 -3.12 -0.55 3.27
N GLY A 34 -1.98 -1.25 3.24
CA GLY A 34 -1.96 -2.70 3.34
C GLY A 34 -2.58 -3.22 4.64
N ALA A 35 -2.46 -2.45 5.73
CA ALA A 35 -3.13 -2.74 6.99
C ALA A 35 -4.64 -2.49 6.90
N ALA A 36 -5.06 -1.38 6.29
CA ALA A 36 -6.49 -1.07 6.08
C ALA A 36 -7.19 -2.13 5.22
N ILE A 37 -6.57 -2.59 4.14
CA ILE A 37 -7.12 -3.66 3.28
C ILE A 37 -7.30 -4.96 4.06
N GLN A 38 -6.28 -5.37 4.83
CA GLN A 38 -6.35 -6.59 5.65
C GLN A 38 -7.43 -6.47 6.73
N PHE A 39 -7.56 -5.29 7.34
CA PHE A 39 -8.60 -4.99 8.30
C PHE A 39 -10.00 -5.10 7.67
N GLY A 40 -10.22 -4.46 6.52
CA GLY A 40 -11.48 -4.54 5.77
C GLY A 40 -11.82 -5.96 5.32
N GLY A 41 -10.85 -6.71 4.81
CA GLY A 41 -11.02 -8.11 4.43
C GLY A 41 -11.35 -9.01 5.63
N SER A 42 -10.74 -8.76 6.80
CA SER A 42 -11.06 -9.48 8.03
C SER A 42 -12.49 -9.21 8.51
N ILE A 43 -12.96 -7.96 8.42
CA ILE A 43 -14.36 -7.63 8.71
C ILE A 43 -15.31 -8.34 7.73
N GLY A 44 -15.02 -8.28 6.43
CA GLY A 44 -15.82 -8.97 5.41
C GLY A 44 -15.90 -10.47 5.63
N ASN A 45 -14.77 -11.10 5.99
CA ASN A 45 -14.71 -12.52 6.32
C ASN A 45 -15.58 -12.85 7.55
N GLN A 46 -15.54 -12.00 8.58
CA GLN A 46 -16.37 -12.21 9.77
C GLN A 46 -17.86 -12.04 9.48
N LEU A 47 -18.24 -11.03 8.70
CA LEU A 47 -19.63 -10.85 8.29
C LEU A 47 -20.11 -12.05 7.45
N GLY A 48 -19.31 -12.53 6.51
CA GLY A 48 -19.65 -13.72 5.72
C GLY A 48 -19.90 -14.96 6.57
N ARG A 49 -19.11 -15.15 7.65
CA ARG A 49 -19.33 -16.23 8.63
C ARG A 49 -20.58 -16.02 9.47
N ILE A 50 -20.82 -14.82 9.99
CA ILE A 50 -21.99 -14.51 10.84
C ILE A 50 -23.28 -14.75 10.05
N PHE A 51 -23.30 -14.36 8.77
CA PHE A 51 -24.45 -14.55 7.89
C PHE A 51 -24.50 -15.94 7.22
N HIS A 52 -23.56 -16.84 7.53
CA HIS A 52 -23.49 -18.19 6.98
C HIS A 52 -23.57 -18.22 5.45
N LEU A 53 -22.86 -17.28 4.80
CA LEU A 53 -22.82 -17.17 3.34
C LEU A 53 -22.15 -18.40 2.72
N ASP A 54 -22.57 -18.74 1.50
CA ASP A 54 -21.89 -19.76 0.71
C ASP A 54 -20.49 -19.28 0.28
N GLU A 55 -19.68 -20.17 -0.29
CA GLU A 55 -18.28 -19.84 -0.61
C GLU A 55 -18.17 -18.64 -1.56
N PHE A 56 -19.07 -18.55 -2.53
CA PHE A 56 -19.09 -17.46 -3.51
C PHE A 56 -19.44 -16.12 -2.85
N ASP A 57 -20.57 -16.04 -2.14
CA ASP A 57 -21.02 -14.82 -1.49
C ASP A 57 -20.07 -14.40 -0.36
N HIS A 58 -19.43 -15.36 0.31
CA HIS A 58 -18.40 -15.09 1.29
C HIS A 58 -17.18 -14.39 0.65
N HIS A 59 -16.73 -14.84 -0.52
CA HIS A 59 -15.64 -14.16 -1.25
C HIS A 59 -16.05 -12.75 -1.67
N VAL A 60 -17.28 -12.57 -2.17
CA VAL A 60 -17.85 -11.26 -2.49
C VAL A 60 -17.86 -10.36 -1.27
N MET A 61 -18.25 -10.87 -0.10
CA MET A 61 -18.27 -10.11 1.16
C MET A 61 -16.87 -9.66 1.60
N VAL A 62 -15.86 -10.52 1.47
CA VAL A 62 -14.45 -10.17 1.74
C VAL A 62 -13.97 -9.08 0.79
N MET A 63 -14.24 -9.20 -0.51
CA MET A 63 -13.91 -8.18 -1.52
C MET A 63 -14.61 -6.85 -1.21
N CYS A 64 -15.88 -6.87 -0.81
CA CYS A 64 -16.62 -5.68 -0.40
C CYS A 64 -15.97 -4.99 0.81
N GLY A 65 -15.57 -5.76 1.82
CA GLY A 65 -14.87 -5.23 3.00
C GLY A 65 -13.53 -4.60 2.66
N MET A 66 -12.74 -5.25 1.79
CA MET A 66 -11.46 -4.72 1.29
C MET A 66 -11.67 -3.43 0.48
N SER A 67 -12.65 -3.43 -0.43
CA SER A 67 -13.02 -2.28 -1.26
C SER A 67 -13.47 -1.09 -0.41
N ALA A 68 -14.35 -1.32 0.58
CA ALA A 68 -14.82 -0.31 1.52
C ALA A 68 -13.66 0.32 2.31
N ALA A 69 -12.79 -0.50 2.90
CA ALA A 69 -11.66 0.01 3.69
C ALA A 69 -10.65 0.78 2.83
N PHE A 70 -10.35 0.29 1.62
CA PHE A 70 -9.45 0.99 0.71
C PHE A 70 -10.03 2.34 0.27
N ALA A 71 -11.31 2.39 -0.08
CA ALA A 71 -11.97 3.64 -0.49
C ALA A 71 -12.13 4.65 0.64
N ALA A 72 -12.35 4.19 1.87
CA ALA A 72 -12.37 5.07 3.04
C ALA A 72 -11.02 5.76 3.27
N VAL A 73 -9.91 5.10 2.94
CA VAL A 73 -8.55 5.65 3.10
C VAL A 73 -8.13 6.53 1.92
N PHE A 74 -8.42 6.10 0.69
CA PHE A 74 -7.92 6.76 -0.52
C PHE A 74 -8.93 7.66 -1.24
N GLY A 75 -10.21 7.57 -0.93
CA GLY A 75 -11.23 8.37 -1.62
C GLY A 75 -11.51 7.97 -3.06
N THR A 76 -11.07 6.79 -3.49
CA THR A 76 -11.14 6.35 -4.89
C THR A 76 -12.02 5.10 -5.04
N PRO A 77 -13.37 5.22 -4.98
CA PRO A 77 -14.27 4.07 -4.92
C PRO A 77 -14.12 3.07 -6.08
N MET A 78 -13.92 3.59 -7.30
CA MET A 78 -13.78 2.75 -8.49
C MET A 78 -12.46 1.98 -8.49
N ALA A 79 -11.35 2.64 -8.14
CA ALA A 79 -10.05 1.99 -8.02
C ALA A 79 -10.06 0.94 -6.90
N ALA A 80 -10.69 1.25 -5.77
CA ALA A 80 -10.85 0.33 -4.64
C ALA A 80 -11.58 -0.96 -5.02
N ALA A 81 -12.67 -0.84 -5.78
CA ALA A 81 -13.48 -1.98 -6.19
C ALA A 81 -12.72 -2.90 -7.16
N VAL A 82 -12.09 -2.33 -8.19
CA VAL A 82 -11.29 -3.11 -9.15
C VAL A 82 -10.09 -3.75 -8.46
N PHE A 83 -9.36 -2.98 -7.64
CA PHE A 83 -8.22 -3.46 -6.89
C PHE A 83 -8.58 -4.65 -5.99
N ALA A 84 -9.67 -4.57 -5.22
CA ALA A 84 -10.10 -5.65 -4.34
C ALA A 84 -10.39 -6.95 -5.12
N MET A 85 -10.99 -6.86 -6.30
CA MET A 85 -11.27 -8.04 -7.12
C MET A 85 -10.01 -8.68 -7.71
N GLU A 86 -9.04 -7.86 -8.13
CA GLU A 86 -7.80 -8.35 -8.76
C GLU A 86 -6.79 -8.90 -7.75
N VAL A 87 -6.68 -8.28 -6.57
CA VAL A 87 -5.70 -8.69 -5.55
C VAL A 87 -6.09 -9.99 -4.84
N VAL A 88 -7.39 -10.25 -4.74
CA VAL A 88 -7.92 -11.42 -4.04
C VAL A 88 -7.66 -12.71 -4.83
N SER A 89 -7.85 -12.67 -6.15
CA SER A 89 -7.62 -13.82 -7.04
C SER A 89 -6.84 -13.40 -8.28
N VAL A 90 -5.52 -13.61 -8.24
CA VAL A 90 -4.64 -13.34 -9.39
C VAL A 90 -5.10 -14.15 -10.60
N GLY A 91 -5.49 -13.46 -11.67
CA GLY A 91 -5.91 -14.05 -12.94
C GLY A 91 -7.40 -14.43 -13.02
N VAL A 92 -8.22 -14.14 -11.99
CA VAL A 92 -9.67 -14.39 -12.01
C VAL A 92 -10.40 -13.15 -11.49
N MET A 93 -11.20 -12.51 -12.35
CA MET A 93 -12.03 -11.37 -11.98
C MET A 93 -13.47 -11.82 -11.74
N TYR A 94 -13.96 -11.65 -10.50
CA TYR A 94 -15.35 -11.94 -10.15
C TYR A 94 -16.24 -10.76 -10.56
N TYR A 95 -16.68 -10.73 -11.82
CA TYR A 95 -17.51 -9.62 -12.34
C TYR A 95 -18.78 -9.37 -11.53
N ALA A 96 -19.39 -10.41 -10.97
CA ALA A 96 -20.54 -10.30 -10.08
C ALA A 96 -20.24 -9.52 -8.78
N ALA A 97 -18.97 -9.48 -8.35
CA ALA A 97 -18.53 -8.72 -7.18
C ALA A 97 -18.35 -7.22 -7.48
N LEU A 98 -18.32 -6.80 -8.75
CA LEU A 98 -18.05 -5.40 -9.12
C LEU A 98 -19.09 -4.44 -8.52
N LEU A 99 -20.37 -4.68 -8.80
CA LEU A 99 -21.45 -3.82 -8.31
C LEU A 99 -21.47 -3.71 -6.78
N PRO A 100 -21.46 -4.81 -5.99
CA PRO A 100 -21.46 -4.71 -4.54
C PRO A 100 -20.16 -4.08 -4.00
N CYS A 101 -19.00 -4.33 -4.61
CA CYS A 101 -17.75 -3.68 -4.21
C CYS A 101 -17.76 -2.17 -4.45
N VAL A 102 -18.34 -1.71 -5.57
CA VAL A 102 -18.50 -0.29 -5.89
C VAL A 102 -19.47 0.39 -4.93
N ILE A 103 -20.61 -0.24 -4.62
CA ILE A 103 -21.57 0.30 -3.66
C ILE A 103 -20.92 0.42 -2.28
N ALA A 104 -20.25 -0.63 -1.81
CA ALA A 104 -19.55 -0.64 -0.53
C ALA A 104 -18.46 0.44 -0.45
N SER A 105 -17.67 0.62 -1.52
CA SER A 105 -16.63 1.64 -1.57
C SER A 105 -17.17 3.07 -1.60
N ILE A 106 -18.26 3.32 -2.32
CA ILE A 106 -18.91 4.65 -2.34
C ILE A 106 -19.45 4.99 -0.96
N ILE A 107 -20.15 4.07 -0.32
CA ILE A 107 -20.70 4.28 1.04
C ILE A 107 -19.56 4.59 2.00
N ALA A 108 -18.49 3.80 1.98
CA ALA A 108 -17.36 3.98 2.88
C ALA A 108 -16.61 5.29 2.64
N ALA A 109 -16.39 5.68 1.38
CA ALA A 109 -15.75 6.96 1.03
C ALA A 109 -16.61 8.16 1.45
N LYS A 110 -17.93 8.10 1.24
CA LYS A 110 -18.86 9.15 1.67
C LYS A 110 -18.96 9.24 3.19
N PHE A 111 -18.95 8.10 3.88
CA PHE A 111 -18.93 8.06 5.34
C PHE A 111 -17.64 8.70 5.89
N ALA A 112 -16.47 8.31 5.36
CA ALA A 112 -15.19 8.89 5.74
C ALA A 112 -15.17 10.42 5.52
N ALA A 113 -15.63 10.88 4.35
CA ALA A 113 -15.75 12.31 4.07
C ALA A 113 -16.73 13.03 5.02
N GLY A 114 -17.85 12.38 5.38
CA GLY A 114 -18.86 12.93 6.28
C GLY A 114 -18.37 13.13 7.72
N ILE A 115 -17.39 12.36 8.17
CA ILE A 115 -16.73 12.52 9.48
C ILE A 115 -15.45 13.38 9.42
N GLY A 116 -15.22 14.08 8.30
CA GLY A 116 -14.08 14.99 8.13
C GLY A 116 -12.76 14.33 7.73
N ILE A 117 -12.77 13.04 7.34
CA ILE A 117 -11.59 12.38 6.78
C ILE A 117 -11.57 12.65 5.28
N HIS A 118 -10.68 13.56 4.88
CA HIS A 118 -10.49 13.91 3.49
C HIS A 118 -9.24 13.23 2.93
N PRO A 119 -9.37 12.41 1.87
CA PRO A 119 -8.25 11.85 1.14
C PRO A 119 -7.38 12.94 0.51
N GLU A 120 -6.08 12.66 0.35
CA GLU A 120 -5.20 13.56 -0.39
C GLU A 120 -5.54 13.52 -1.89
N VAL A 121 -5.78 14.70 -2.47
CA VAL A 121 -6.13 14.86 -3.88
C VAL A 121 -5.07 15.75 -4.52
N PHE A 122 -4.37 15.22 -5.52
CA PHE A 122 -3.41 15.97 -6.32
C PHE A 122 -4.08 16.44 -7.61
N HIS A 123 -4.17 17.76 -7.80
CA HIS A 123 -4.81 18.34 -8.97
C HIS A 123 -3.84 18.42 -10.15
N VAL A 124 -4.11 17.64 -11.20
CA VAL A 124 -3.42 17.78 -12.49
C VAL A 124 -4.11 18.87 -13.29
N THR A 125 -3.45 20.02 -13.45
CA THR A 125 -4.02 21.23 -14.08
C THR A 125 -3.79 21.29 -15.59
N VAL A 126 -2.78 20.60 -16.12
CA VAL A 126 -2.43 20.62 -17.55
C VAL A 126 -2.29 19.19 -18.06
N ILE A 127 -3.15 18.82 -19.01
CA ILE A 127 -3.08 17.55 -19.71
C ILE A 127 -2.60 17.84 -21.14
N PRO A 128 -1.38 17.43 -21.53
CA PRO A 128 -0.88 17.61 -22.89
C PRO A 128 -1.74 16.87 -23.92
N GLU A 129 -1.84 17.42 -25.13
CA GLU A 129 -2.50 16.74 -26.24
C GLU A 129 -1.76 15.44 -26.63
N LEU A 130 -2.52 14.42 -27.02
CA LEU A 130 -1.97 13.14 -27.45
C LEU A 130 -1.39 13.26 -28.87
N THR A 131 -0.09 13.57 -28.93
CA THR A 131 0.72 13.53 -30.14
C THR A 131 1.61 12.27 -30.19
N ALA A 132 2.18 11.94 -31.35
CA ALA A 132 3.13 10.82 -31.47
C ALA A 132 4.35 11.01 -30.55
N VAL A 133 4.81 12.26 -30.37
CA VAL A 133 5.96 12.59 -29.50
C VAL A 133 5.61 12.40 -28.02
N THR A 134 4.46 12.90 -27.57
CA THR A 134 4.00 12.67 -26.19
C THR A 134 3.69 11.21 -25.94
N GLY A 135 3.16 10.49 -26.93
CA GLY A 135 2.95 9.04 -26.89
C GLY A 135 4.26 8.27 -26.69
N ALA A 136 5.30 8.61 -27.46
CA ALA A 136 6.62 8.02 -27.29
C ALA A 136 7.22 8.33 -25.90
N LYS A 137 7.09 9.56 -25.41
CA LYS A 137 7.52 9.93 -24.05
C LYS A 137 6.79 9.13 -22.97
N MET A 138 5.47 8.97 -23.08
CA MET A 138 4.68 8.15 -22.16
C MET A 138 5.11 6.68 -22.19
N ALA A 139 5.41 6.12 -23.37
CA ALA A 139 5.91 4.75 -23.48
C ALA A 139 7.28 4.57 -22.80
N VAL A 140 8.19 5.53 -22.95
CA VAL A 140 9.50 5.52 -22.27
C VAL A 140 9.34 5.60 -20.75
N ILE A 141 8.49 6.49 -20.26
CA ILE A 141 8.21 6.61 -18.82
C ILE A 141 7.57 5.33 -18.28
N ALA A 142 6.60 4.75 -19.00
CA ALA A 142 5.95 3.50 -18.62
C ALA A 142 6.95 2.34 -18.52
N ALA A 143 7.87 2.22 -19.48
CA ALA A 143 8.95 1.23 -19.42
C ALA A 143 9.89 1.49 -18.22
N GLY A 144 10.21 2.75 -17.94
CA GLY A 144 10.99 3.17 -16.76
C GLY A 144 10.32 2.78 -15.44
N CYS A 145 9.03 3.09 -15.28
CA CYS A 145 8.23 2.69 -14.11
C CYS A 145 8.21 1.15 -13.95
N GLY A 146 8.13 0.40 -15.05
CA GLY A 146 8.25 -1.06 -15.04
C GLY A 146 9.60 -1.53 -14.49
N ALA A 147 10.71 -0.94 -14.97
CA ALA A 147 12.05 -1.25 -14.47
C ALA A 147 12.22 -0.90 -12.98
N VAL A 148 11.74 0.26 -12.54
CA VAL A 148 11.79 0.69 -11.14
C VAL A 148 10.95 -0.22 -10.23
N SER A 149 9.78 -0.68 -10.71
CA SER A 149 8.96 -1.67 -10.00
C SER A 149 9.69 -2.99 -9.80
N ILE A 150 10.41 -3.47 -10.82
CA ILE A 150 11.27 -4.66 -10.71
C ILE A 150 12.36 -4.45 -9.66
N LEU A 151 13.03 -3.28 -9.68
CA LEU A 151 14.04 -2.93 -8.68
C LEU A 151 13.47 -2.93 -7.26
N PHE A 152 12.26 -2.36 -7.07
CA PHE A 152 11.57 -2.36 -5.78
C PHE A 152 11.28 -3.80 -5.30
N CYS A 153 10.76 -4.65 -6.17
CA CYS A 153 10.52 -6.06 -5.88
C CYS A 153 11.82 -6.82 -5.52
N ILE A 154 12.90 -6.58 -6.25
CA ILE A 154 14.21 -7.18 -5.99
C ILE A 154 14.75 -6.73 -4.63
N ALA A 155 14.66 -5.43 -4.31
CA ALA A 155 15.11 -4.89 -3.03
C ALA A 155 14.36 -5.54 -1.85
N LEU A 156 13.03 -5.69 -1.96
CA LEU A 156 12.20 -6.37 -0.97
C LEU A 156 12.61 -7.85 -0.81
N LYS A 157 12.83 -8.56 -1.92
CA LYS A 157 13.25 -9.97 -1.88
C LYS A 157 14.66 -10.14 -1.29
N LEU A 158 15.57 -9.24 -1.64
CA LEU A 158 16.95 -9.23 -1.15
C LEU A 158 16.99 -8.97 0.35
N ALA A 159 16.29 -7.93 0.83
CA ALA A 159 16.20 -7.62 2.25
C ALA A 159 15.63 -8.82 3.03
N SER A 160 14.56 -9.44 2.53
CA SER A 160 13.99 -10.66 3.12
C SER A 160 15.01 -11.80 3.22
N THR A 161 15.78 -12.04 2.15
CA THR A 161 16.79 -13.10 2.09
C THR A 161 17.97 -12.83 3.03
N LEU A 162 18.45 -11.59 3.09
CA LEU A 162 19.52 -11.19 4.03
C LEU A 162 19.08 -11.38 5.47
N TYR A 163 17.84 -10.99 5.77
CA TYR A 163 17.27 -11.16 7.10
C TYR A 163 17.08 -12.62 7.50
N THR A 164 16.57 -13.47 6.61
CA THR A 164 16.42 -14.90 6.93
C THR A 164 17.76 -15.62 7.04
N LYS A 165 18.78 -15.20 6.29
CA LYS A 165 20.13 -15.78 6.32
C LYS A 165 20.92 -15.37 7.57
N TYR A 166 20.98 -14.07 7.87
CA TYR A 166 21.86 -13.54 8.92
C TYR A 166 21.13 -13.23 10.24
N LEU A 167 19.84 -12.90 10.20
CA LEU A 167 19.06 -12.45 11.37
C LEU A 167 17.79 -13.31 11.55
N LYS A 168 18.02 -14.56 11.97
CA LYS A 168 16.94 -15.55 12.19
C LYS A 168 15.96 -15.14 13.29
N ASN A 169 16.43 -14.45 14.34
CA ASN A 169 15.58 -13.99 15.43
C ASN A 169 14.78 -12.73 14.99
N PRO A 170 13.44 -12.78 14.95
CA PRO A 170 12.61 -11.67 14.48
C PRO A 170 12.74 -10.41 15.35
N TYR A 171 12.96 -10.53 16.66
CA TYR A 171 13.10 -9.36 17.53
C TYR A 171 14.42 -8.61 17.27
N VAL A 172 15.51 -9.36 17.12
CA VAL A 172 16.83 -8.79 16.77
C VAL A 172 16.78 -8.12 15.41
N ARG A 173 16.04 -8.73 14.46
CA ARG A 173 15.85 -8.18 13.12
C ARG A 173 15.22 -6.79 13.15
N VAL A 174 14.15 -6.61 13.92
CA VAL A 174 13.47 -5.31 14.08
C VAL A 174 14.41 -4.27 14.68
N VAL A 175 15.17 -4.63 15.73
CA VAL A 175 16.13 -3.71 16.37
C VAL A 175 17.24 -3.29 15.40
N VAL A 176 17.85 -4.25 14.70
CA VAL A 176 18.91 -3.95 13.73
C VAL A 176 18.38 -3.07 12.59
N ALA A 177 17.20 -3.36 12.07
CA ALA A 177 16.60 -2.54 11.03
C ALA A 177 16.28 -1.11 11.50
N ALA A 178 15.77 -0.94 12.73
CA ALA A 178 15.53 0.36 13.31
C ALA A 178 16.84 1.17 13.43
N LEU A 179 17.93 0.55 13.87
CA LEU A 179 19.25 1.19 13.94
C LEU A 179 19.79 1.58 12.55
N ILE A 180 19.59 0.72 11.54
CA ILE A 180 19.99 1.02 10.16
C ILE A 180 19.19 2.19 9.60
N VAL A 181 17.85 2.17 9.75
CA VAL A 181 16.97 3.25 9.30
C VAL A 181 17.36 4.57 9.99
N MET A 182 17.54 4.55 11.30
CA MET A 182 17.98 5.72 12.07
C MET A 182 19.35 6.25 11.60
N GLY A 183 20.32 5.36 11.36
CA GLY A 183 21.64 5.74 10.84
C GLY A 183 21.57 6.36 9.45
N ILE A 184 20.78 5.78 8.54
CA ILE A 184 20.59 6.33 7.19
C ILE A 184 19.90 7.69 7.25
N THR A 185 18.82 7.83 8.02
CA THR A 185 18.11 9.11 8.21
C THR A 185 19.05 10.18 8.77
N PHE A 186 19.89 9.82 9.75
CA PHE A 186 20.88 10.74 10.34
C PHE A 186 21.93 11.20 9.32
N ILE A 187 22.43 10.29 8.48
CA ILE A 187 23.43 10.60 7.43
C ILE A 187 22.81 11.48 6.33
N LEU A 188 21.58 11.18 5.91
CA LEU A 188 20.90 11.93 4.84
C LEU A 188 20.35 13.28 5.31
N GLN A 189 20.31 13.52 6.63
CA GLN A 189 19.78 14.73 7.26
C GLN A 189 18.39 15.12 6.72
N THR A 190 17.55 14.13 6.43
CA THR A 190 16.16 14.32 5.97
C THR A 190 15.26 13.22 6.50
N ASP A 191 14.04 13.60 6.85
CA ASP A 191 12.93 12.74 7.26
C ASP A 191 11.96 12.43 6.11
N ASP A 192 12.21 12.95 4.89
CA ASP A 192 11.33 12.82 3.72
C ASP A 192 10.97 11.37 3.35
N TYR A 193 11.86 10.44 3.66
CA TYR A 193 11.69 9.03 3.34
C TYR A 193 10.99 8.21 4.43
N MET A 194 10.71 8.81 5.58
CA MET A 194 10.04 8.15 6.71
C MET A 194 8.53 8.07 6.48
N GLY A 195 7.86 7.12 7.15
CA GLY A 195 6.41 6.92 7.01
C GLY A 195 5.98 6.52 5.59
N ALA A 196 4.73 6.90 5.24
CA ALA A 196 4.13 6.49 3.97
C ALA A 196 4.79 7.15 2.75
N GLY A 197 5.21 8.42 2.87
CA GLY A 197 5.80 9.20 1.79
C GLY A 197 4.87 10.24 1.15
N ASN A 198 3.68 10.51 1.72
CA ASN A 198 2.75 11.53 1.19
C ASN A 198 3.41 12.90 0.97
N GLN A 199 4.24 13.34 1.92
CA GLN A 199 4.93 14.63 1.79
C GLN A 199 5.89 14.65 0.60
N LEU A 200 6.56 13.54 0.32
CA LEU A 200 7.47 13.42 -0.81
C LEU A 200 6.68 13.36 -2.15
N ILE A 201 5.52 12.70 -2.17
CA ILE A 201 4.59 12.73 -3.31
C ILE A 201 4.13 14.19 -3.57
N ALA A 202 3.68 14.90 -2.54
CA ALA A 202 3.25 16.29 -2.65
C ALA A 202 4.39 17.19 -3.14
N LYS A 203 5.60 17.05 -2.58
CA LYS A 203 6.80 17.77 -3.05
C LYS A 203 7.11 17.48 -4.51
N ALA A 204 7.01 16.23 -4.96
CA ALA A 204 7.25 15.85 -6.34
C ALA A 204 6.21 16.46 -7.30
N ILE A 205 4.93 16.32 -6.98
CA ILE A 205 3.82 16.70 -7.87
C ILE A 205 3.56 18.21 -7.85
N GLU A 206 3.50 18.83 -6.67
CA GLU A 206 3.10 20.24 -6.53
C GLU A 206 4.25 21.21 -6.75
N THR A 207 5.46 20.87 -6.27
CA THR A 207 6.60 21.79 -6.32
C THR A 207 7.65 21.42 -7.37
N GLY A 208 7.62 20.19 -7.89
CA GLY A 208 8.64 19.69 -8.82
C GLY A 208 10.04 19.58 -8.20
N ARG A 209 10.14 19.53 -6.86
CA ARG A 209 11.42 19.56 -6.12
C ARG A 209 11.87 18.20 -5.59
N ALA A 210 11.43 17.11 -6.21
CA ALA A 210 11.97 15.79 -5.89
C ALA A 210 13.44 15.70 -6.33
N ARG A 211 14.30 15.16 -5.46
CA ARG A 211 15.72 14.93 -5.78
C ARG A 211 15.82 13.66 -6.64
N PRO A 212 16.76 13.59 -7.60
CA PRO A 212 16.87 12.45 -8.52
C PRO A 212 17.07 11.07 -7.85
N LEU A 213 17.52 11.03 -6.60
CA LEU A 213 17.78 9.79 -5.86
C LEU A 213 16.70 9.48 -4.80
N ASP A 214 15.65 10.29 -4.69
CA ASP A 214 14.61 10.12 -3.67
C ASP A 214 13.90 8.77 -3.82
N PHE A 215 13.63 8.35 -5.06
CA PHE A 215 13.02 7.05 -5.34
C PHE A 215 13.91 5.89 -4.84
N VAL A 216 15.23 6.00 -5.00
CA VAL A 216 16.20 4.96 -4.57
C VAL A 216 16.21 4.84 -3.05
N TRP A 217 16.31 5.97 -2.35
CA TRP A 217 16.31 5.97 -0.88
C TRP A 217 14.99 5.45 -0.32
N LYS A 218 13.86 5.81 -0.93
CA LYS A 218 12.55 5.30 -0.53
C LYS A 218 12.43 3.79 -0.75
N ILE A 219 12.96 3.25 -1.85
CA ILE A 219 13.03 1.80 -2.09
C ILE A 219 13.82 1.11 -0.98
N ILE A 220 15.04 1.59 -0.69
CA ILE A 220 15.95 0.97 0.29
C ILE A 220 15.33 0.99 1.70
N LEU A 221 14.89 2.15 2.17
CA LEU A 221 14.34 2.30 3.52
C LEU A 221 13.04 1.50 3.70
N THR A 222 12.17 1.47 2.68
CA THR A 222 10.96 0.66 2.72
C THR A 222 11.28 -0.83 2.75
N ALA A 223 12.26 -1.28 1.95
CA ALA A 223 12.65 -2.69 1.91
C ALA A 223 13.25 -3.17 3.25
N ILE A 224 14.13 -2.37 3.84
CA ILE A 224 14.73 -2.63 5.16
C ILE A 224 13.63 -2.68 6.23
N THR A 225 12.75 -1.67 6.27
CA THR A 225 11.67 -1.58 7.27
C THR A 225 10.69 -2.75 7.15
N MET A 226 10.08 -2.94 5.98
CA MET A 226 9.01 -3.92 5.81
C MET A 226 9.49 -5.37 6.01
N ARG A 227 10.69 -5.69 5.53
CA ARG A 227 11.21 -7.07 5.59
C ARG A 227 11.86 -7.41 6.93
N ALA A 228 12.12 -6.40 7.76
CA ALA A 228 12.54 -6.60 9.13
C ALA A 228 11.42 -7.10 10.06
N GLY A 229 10.15 -7.00 9.65
CA GLY A 229 9.00 -7.43 10.44
C GLY A 229 8.12 -6.29 10.96
N PHE A 230 8.42 -5.05 10.57
CA PHE A 230 7.48 -3.94 10.77
C PHE A 230 6.18 -4.21 10.01
N ARG A 231 5.06 -3.78 10.59
CA ARG A 231 3.73 -3.98 10.01
C ARG A 231 3.30 -2.71 9.29
N GLY A 232 2.78 -2.88 8.09
CA GLY A 232 2.32 -1.81 7.21
C GLY A 232 2.04 -2.34 5.81
N GLY A 233 1.76 -1.43 4.88
CA GLY A 233 1.62 -1.69 3.46
C GLY A 233 2.78 -1.15 2.64
N GLU A 234 2.88 -1.62 1.40
CA GLU A 234 3.91 -1.17 0.44
C GLU A 234 3.31 -0.27 -0.67
N ILE A 235 1.98 -0.07 -0.66
CA ILE A 235 1.24 0.62 -1.74
C ILE A 235 1.65 2.10 -1.86
N VAL A 236 1.51 2.89 -0.80
CA VAL A 236 1.89 4.31 -0.86
C VAL A 236 3.39 4.53 -1.00
N PRO A 237 4.28 3.73 -0.36
CA PRO A 237 5.69 3.77 -0.71
C PRO A 237 5.96 3.51 -2.21
N ALA A 238 5.23 2.61 -2.86
CA ALA A 238 5.34 2.39 -4.30
C ALA A 238 4.85 3.61 -5.11
N PHE A 239 3.76 4.26 -4.70
CA PHE A 239 3.32 5.53 -5.31
C PHE A 239 4.37 6.63 -5.13
N CYS A 240 4.98 6.72 -3.95
CA CYS A 240 6.04 7.66 -3.65
C CYS A 240 7.25 7.45 -4.55
N VAL A 241 7.70 6.21 -4.71
CA VAL A 241 8.80 5.85 -5.61
C VAL A 241 8.47 6.26 -7.04
N GLY A 242 7.27 5.93 -7.53
CA GLY A 242 6.84 6.30 -8.88
C GLY A 242 6.66 7.80 -9.10
N ALA A 243 6.21 8.55 -8.10
CA ALA A 243 6.07 10.01 -8.18
C ALA A 243 7.42 10.73 -8.18
N SER A 244 8.43 10.15 -7.52
CA SER A 244 9.80 10.72 -7.43
C SER A 244 10.74 10.28 -8.57
N PHE A 245 10.32 9.37 -9.44
CA PHE A 245 11.07 8.91 -10.61
C PHE A 245 10.68 9.73 -11.85
#